data_AF-A0A8H5TB96-F1
#
_entry.id   AF-A0A8H5TB96-F1
#
_cell.length_a   1.000
_cell.length_b   1.000
_cell.length_c   1.000
_cell.angle_alpha   90.00
_cell.angle_beta   90.00
_cell.angle_gamma   90.00
#
_symmetry.space_group_name_H-M   'P 1'
#
loop_
_entity.id
_entity.type
_entity.pdbx_description
1 polymer ?
#
loop_
_entity_poly.entity_id
_entity_poly.type
_entity_poly.pdbx_seq_one_letter_code
_entity_poly.pdbx_strand_id
1 'polypeptide(L)'
;MDLTDTTNIVFRYIPAPSSDRIPLLDGDLHDICFEELANLPYVKSLSDELSPPLHPKHNIYPMASIAFCRSTRAGIPQWGSKVFRPSLLTRRNFSSYLVTPTELHEALKKNPPSPISTDPRVIPLCASWFLPNDGRSGIQTFREQRIPKARFFDLDKVIDKRSPYPHMLPNPKGFAAAMSELGIRKEDIVVVYDSKELGIFSAPRVGWTMKVFGHDKVHVLNNFKLWVDQGLPTESGELYSIECYPYQIPEMEENRVASFEQVKEVAQDHNKEGAEGIQILDARPNGRFTGESPEPREGLSSGHIPASINIPFSSVLDPETKAFLPKDQLKKLFAEKGVDPQKPIISSCGTGVTACVIDTALEEAGVGSPESRRVYDGSWTEWAQRVQPSENLIVKTTKE
;
A
#
# COMPACT_ATOMS: atom_id res chain seq x y z
N MET A 1 23.91 51.91 -30.75
CA MET A 1 24.93 50.97 -31.27
C MET A 1 25.27 50.08 -30.11
N ASP A 2 24.39 49.16 -29.71
CA ASP A 2 23.91 47.99 -30.45
C ASP A 2 25.04 47.00 -30.75
N LEU A 3 25.09 45.91 -29.98
CA LEU A 3 24.93 44.55 -30.47
C LEU A 3 24.92 43.58 -29.28
N THR A 4 23.75 42.97 -29.10
CA THR A 4 23.44 41.79 -28.31
C THR A 4 24.10 40.54 -28.90
N ASP A 5 24.57 39.61 -28.08
CA ASP A 5 24.45 38.19 -28.42
C ASP A 5 24.36 37.31 -27.15
N THR A 6 23.23 36.63 -27.02
CA THR A 6 22.94 35.65 -25.95
C THR A 6 22.53 34.38 -26.67
N THR A 7 23.37 33.35 -26.59
CA THR A 7 23.08 32.07 -27.25
C THR A 7 22.15 31.24 -26.36
N ASN A 8 20.87 31.27 -26.70
CA ASN A 8 19.85 30.32 -26.24
C ASN A 8 20.02 28.98 -26.96
N ILE A 9 20.12 27.88 -26.21
CA ILE A 9 20.00 26.52 -26.76
C ILE A 9 18.52 26.11 -26.68
N VAL A 10 17.88 26.04 -27.85
CA VAL A 10 16.53 25.52 -28.05
C VAL A 10 16.65 24.06 -28.46
N PHE A 11 16.14 23.13 -27.63
CA PHE A 11 15.91 21.75 -28.06
C PHE A 11 14.62 21.68 -28.88
N ARG A 12 14.75 21.41 -30.18
CA ARG A 12 13.62 21.11 -31.06
C ARG A 12 13.23 19.64 -30.91
N TYR A 13 11.97 19.42 -30.58
CA TYR A 13 11.28 18.13 -30.59
C TYR A 13 10.93 17.76 -32.04
N ILE A 14 11.32 16.56 -32.49
CA ILE A 14 10.93 16.00 -33.80
C ILE A 14 9.91 14.88 -33.51
N PRO A 15 8.64 15.00 -33.96
CA PRO A 15 7.66 13.92 -33.80
C PRO A 15 7.83 12.85 -34.88
N ALA A 16 7.72 11.58 -34.49
CA ALA A 16 7.66 10.44 -35.40
C ALA A 16 6.29 10.38 -36.11
N PRO A 17 6.24 9.96 -37.39
CA PRO A 17 5.02 10.03 -38.19
C PRO A 17 4.00 8.93 -37.86
N SER A 18 2.73 9.31 -37.92
CA SER A 18 1.53 8.48 -37.90
C SER A 18 1.42 7.59 -39.15
N SER A 19 0.99 6.34 -38.97
CA SER A 19 0.47 5.52 -40.08
C SER A 19 -0.89 4.93 -39.71
N ASP A 20 -1.93 5.44 -40.34
CA ASP A 20 -3.25 4.84 -40.46
C ASP A 20 -3.24 3.76 -41.56
N ARG A 21 -3.80 2.56 -41.24
CA ARG A 21 -4.35 1.48 -42.11
C ARG A 21 -3.37 0.85 -43.12
N ILE A 22 -3.36 -0.46 -43.42
CA ILE A 22 -4.37 -1.33 -44.08
C ILE A 22 -4.04 -2.84 -43.76
N PRO A 23 -4.73 -3.87 -44.30
CA PRO A 23 -5.73 -4.75 -43.69
C PRO A 23 -5.26 -6.18 -43.33
N LEU A 24 -6.16 -6.93 -42.68
CA LEU A 24 -6.13 -8.39 -42.45
C LEU A 24 -5.94 -9.21 -43.74
N LEU A 25 -5.14 -10.27 -43.65
CA LEU A 25 -5.27 -11.49 -44.45
C LEU A 25 -4.82 -12.72 -43.64
N ASP A 26 -5.63 -13.76 -43.74
CA ASP A 26 -5.51 -15.09 -43.12
C ASP A 26 -4.23 -15.85 -43.47
N GLY A 27 -3.85 -16.78 -42.59
CA GLY A 27 -2.95 -17.88 -42.94
C GLY A 27 -2.34 -18.56 -41.73
N ASP A 28 -2.88 -19.74 -41.39
CA ASP A 28 -2.21 -20.77 -40.61
C ASP A 28 -0.76 -20.96 -41.08
N LEU A 29 0.17 -21.24 -40.15
CA LEU A 29 1.20 -22.27 -40.35
C LEU A 29 1.96 -22.60 -39.07
N HIS A 30 2.09 -23.91 -38.90
CA HIS A 30 2.92 -24.70 -38.02
C HIS A 30 4.37 -24.24 -37.81
N ASP A 31 4.93 -24.68 -36.67
CA ASP A 31 6.31 -25.11 -36.42
C ASP A 31 7.44 -24.39 -37.17
N ILE A 32 8.32 -23.70 -36.43
CA ILE A 32 9.79 -23.81 -36.62
C ILE A 32 10.49 -23.48 -35.29
N CYS A 33 11.28 -24.44 -34.82
CA CYS A 33 12.30 -24.32 -33.78
C CYS A 33 13.66 -24.07 -34.44
N PHE A 34 14.51 -23.32 -33.74
CA PHE A 34 15.99 -23.35 -33.74
C PHE A 34 16.73 -23.35 -35.09
N GLU A 35 17.28 -22.18 -35.42
CA GLU A 35 18.65 -21.89 -35.89
C GLU A 35 18.59 -20.70 -36.86
N GLU A 36 19.16 -19.55 -36.47
CA GLU A 36 19.74 -18.49 -37.35
C GLU A 36 19.78 -17.13 -36.62
N LEU A 37 20.63 -16.99 -35.60
CA LEU A 37 21.07 -15.66 -35.13
C LEU A 37 22.56 -15.67 -34.78
N ALA A 38 23.39 -16.02 -35.75
CA ALA A 38 24.81 -15.75 -35.72
C ALA A 38 25.22 -15.13 -37.05
N ASN A 39 25.17 -13.79 -37.16
CA ASN A 39 26.09 -13.04 -38.01
C ASN A 39 26.06 -11.51 -37.75
N LEU A 40 27.25 -11.01 -37.39
CA LEU A 40 27.80 -9.65 -37.55
C LEU A 40 27.67 -8.63 -36.37
N PRO A 41 28.65 -7.71 -36.16
CA PRO A 41 29.87 -7.96 -35.36
C PRO A 41 30.27 -6.78 -34.42
N TYR A 42 31.42 -6.93 -33.73
CA TYR A 42 32.19 -5.91 -32.96
C TYR A 42 31.68 -5.70 -31.52
N VAL A 43 32.41 -6.05 -30.45
CA VAL A 43 33.67 -5.44 -30.00
C VAL A 43 34.58 -6.48 -29.33
N LYS A 44 35.86 -6.38 -29.66
CA LYS A 44 36.99 -7.15 -29.14
C LYS A 44 37.64 -6.35 -28.01
N SER A 45 37.67 -6.85 -26.77
CA SER A 45 38.83 -6.69 -25.87
C SER A 45 38.69 -7.56 -24.61
N LEU A 46 39.76 -8.30 -24.32
CA LEU A 46 40.13 -8.95 -23.06
C LEU A 46 39.56 -10.35 -22.81
N SER A 47 40.08 -11.32 -23.56
CA SER A 47 40.59 -12.58 -22.99
C SER A 47 42.00 -12.26 -22.46
N ASP A 48 42.59 -12.85 -21.42
CA ASP A 48 42.46 -14.12 -20.74
C ASP A 48 43.06 -13.94 -19.33
N GLU A 49 42.58 -14.68 -18.33
CA GLU A 49 43.46 -15.49 -17.47
C GLU A 49 42.64 -16.35 -16.49
N LEU A 50 42.59 -17.65 -16.83
CA LEU A 50 42.76 -18.81 -15.93
C LEU A 50 41.74 -19.07 -14.80
N SER A 51 41.05 -20.21 -14.91
CA SER A 51 40.52 -21.02 -13.78
C SER A 51 41.41 -22.27 -13.58
N PRO A 52 41.20 -23.10 -12.53
CA PRO A 52 41.57 -23.00 -11.11
C PRO A 52 42.65 -24.06 -10.74
N PRO A 53 42.93 -24.35 -9.45
CA PRO A 53 42.47 -25.66 -8.94
C PRO A 53 42.09 -25.76 -7.44
N LEU A 54 41.49 -26.90 -7.12
CA LEU A 54 40.99 -27.45 -5.85
C LEU A 54 42.07 -27.86 -4.82
N HIS A 55 41.65 -27.93 -3.53
CA HIS A 55 41.76 -29.05 -2.56
C HIS A 55 42.16 -28.69 -1.09
N PRO A 56 41.82 -29.55 -0.08
CA PRO A 56 41.26 -29.18 1.23
C PRO A 56 42.20 -29.48 2.42
N LYS A 57 41.76 -29.24 3.67
CA LYS A 57 42.06 -30.11 4.84
C LYS A 57 41.24 -29.80 6.11
N HIS A 58 40.80 -30.89 6.74
CA HIS A 58 40.19 -31.04 8.07
C HIS A 58 41.15 -30.66 9.23
N ASN A 59 40.61 -30.28 10.40
CA ASN A 59 40.91 -31.02 11.64
C ASN A 59 39.92 -30.80 12.79
N ILE A 60 39.81 -31.84 13.61
CA ILE A 60 38.81 -32.19 14.63
C ILE A 60 39.54 -32.36 15.99
N TYR A 61 39.06 -31.66 17.04
CA TYR A 61 39.09 -31.96 18.52
C TYR A 61 40.46 -32.20 19.24
N PRO A 62 40.56 -32.32 20.60
CA PRO A 62 39.54 -32.33 21.67
C PRO A 62 39.82 -31.48 22.94
N MET A 63 38.83 -31.57 23.85
CA MET A 63 38.80 -31.18 25.26
C MET A 63 39.99 -31.63 26.13
N ALA A 64 40.31 -30.81 27.15
CA ALA A 64 40.97 -31.27 28.37
C ALA A 64 40.44 -30.49 29.60
N SER A 65 39.83 -31.22 30.53
CA SER A 65 39.53 -30.79 31.89
C SER A 65 40.78 -30.94 32.76
N ILE A 66 41.15 -29.93 33.55
CA ILE A 66 42.00 -30.09 34.75
C ILE A 66 41.45 -29.26 35.91
N ALA A 67 41.50 -29.89 37.07
CA ALA A 67 40.86 -29.53 38.32
C ALA A 67 41.56 -28.43 39.13
N PHE A 68 40.75 -27.89 40.05
CA PHE A 68 41.02 -27.09 41.25
C PHE A 68 42.47 -26.97 41.75
N CYS A 69 42.89 -25.72 42.00
CA CYS A 69 43.76 -25.40 43.12
C CYS A 69 43.23 -24.14 43.84
N ARG A 70 42.88 -24.28 45.12
CA ARG A 70 42.53 -23.18 46.02
C ARG A 70 43.83 -22.48 46.45
N SER A 71 43.90 -21.17 46.27
CA SER A 71 44.85 -20.31 46.99
C SER A 71 44.15 -19.03 47.43
N THR A 72 44.42 -18.66 48.67
CA THR A 72 43.78 -17.65 49.49
C THR A 72 44.31 -16.23 49.25
N ARG A 73 43.36 -15.27 49.29
CA ARG A 73 43.46 -13.86 49.73
C ARG A 73 44.59 -12.97 49.15
N ALA A 74 44.18 -11.96 48.39
CA ALA A 74 44.43 -10.55 48.71
C ALA A 74 43.48 -9.67 47.87
N GLY A 75 42.86 -8.67 48.51
CA GLY A 75 41.77 -7.87 47.96
C GLY A 75 42.16 -6.92 46.83
N ILE A 76 41.23 -6.73 45.90
CA ILE A 76 41.22 -5.66 44.90
C ILE A 76 39.79 -5.11 44.84
N PRO A 77 39.58 -3.79 44.72
CA PRO A 77 38.32 -3.13 45.07
C PRO A 77 37.17 -3.52 44.14
N GLN A 78 35.96 -3.62 44.71
CA GLN A 78 34.70 -3.73 43.99
C GLN A 78 34.60 -2.63 42.94
N TRP A 79 34.80 -2.98 41.68
CA TRP A 79 34.20 -2.24 40.57
C TRP A 79 32.72 -2.62 40.58
N GLY A 80 31.88 -1.71 41.05
CA GLY A 80 30.44 -1.83 40.92
C GLY A 80 30.12 -2.11 39.45
N SER A 81 29.61 -3.31 39.18
CA SER A 81 28.89 -3.59 37.95
C SER A 81 27.74 -2.60 37.90
N LYS A 82 27.93 -1.50 37.17
CA LYS A 82 26.81 -0.77 36.58
C LYS A 82 26.11 -1.81 35.72
N VAL A 83 25.11 -2.44 36.32
CA VAL A 83 24.03 -3.08 35.59
C VAL A 83 23.61 -2.03 34.57
N PHE A 84 23.97 -2.29 33.32
CA PHE A 84 23.50 -1.53 32.18
C PHE A 84 21.99 -1.78 32.18
N ARG A 85 21.25 -0.94 32.89
CA ARG A 85 19.81 -0.85 32.70
C ARG A 85 19.69 -0.49 31.22
N PRO A 86 19.03 -1.30 30.38
CA PRO A 86 18.73 -0.88 29.04
C PRO A 86 18.06 0.48 29.18
N SER A 87 18.67 1.51 28.58
CA SER A 87 18.05 2.82 28.50
C SER A 87 16.66 2.59 27.96
N LEU A 88 15.66 3.14 28.66
CA LEU A 88 14.27 3.20 28.23
C LEU A 88 14.23 3.64 26.75
N LEU A 89 14.14 2.67 25.85
CA LEU A 89 13.59 2.86 24.50
C LEU A 89 12.10 3.09 24.72
N THR A 90 11.80 4.26 25.26
CA THR A 90 10.46 4.70 25.64
C THR A 90 9.63 4.70 24.37
N ARG A 91 8.60 3.84 24.33
CA ARG A 91 7.53 3.71 23.30
C ARG A 91 7.51 4.87 22.30
N ARG A 92 8.25 4.75 21.20
CA ARG A 92 8.21 5.69 20.07
C ARG A 92 7.14 5.32 19.03
N ASN A 93 6.50 4.16 19.19
CA ASN A 93 5.45 3.68 18.30
C ASN A 93 4.08 4.19 18.77
N PHE A 94 3.19 4.53 17.84
CA PHE A 94 1.81 4.83 18.20
C PHE A 94 1.14 3.55 18.71
N SER A 95 0.21 3.69 19.66
CA SER A 95 -0.49 2.55 20.28
C SER A 95 -1.59 1.95 19.40
N SER A 96 -2.00 2.65 18.36
CA SER A 96 -3.13 2.33 17.49
C SER A 96 -2.77 2.56 16.03
N TYR A 97 -3.49 1.87 15.13
CA TYR A 97 -3.33 2.07 13.69
C TYR A 97 -3.86 3.44 13.25
N LEU A 98 -4.98 3.88 13.82
CA LEU A 98 -5.47 5.25 13.68
C LEU A 98 -4.75 6.17 14.67
N VAL A 99 -4.23 7.29 14.16
CA VAL A 99 -3.49 8.29 14.92
C VAL A 99 -4.24 9.62 14.87
N THR A 100 -4.38 10.28 16.02
CA THR A 100 -5.04 11.60 16.09
C THR A 100 -4.08 12.71 15.63
N PRO A 101 -4.60 13.88 15.19
CA PRO A 101 -3.77 15.01 14.82
C PRO A 101 -2.83 15.48 15.93
N THR A 102 -3.30 15.48 17.19
CA THR A 102 -2.48 15.87 18.34
C THR A 102 -1.33 14.87 18.58
N GLU A 103 -1.59 13.57 18.48
CA GLU A 103 -0.54 12.55 18.64
C GLU A 103 0.55 12.67 17.58
N LEU A 104 0.17 12.84 16.31
CA LEU A 104 1.14 13.02 15.22
C LEU A 104 1.93 14.32 15.42
N HIS A 105 1.27 15.42 15.79
CA HIS A 105 1.95 16.70 16.04
C HIS A 105 3.01 16.60 17.14
N GLU A 106 2.68 15.95 18.25
CA GLU A 106 3.62 15.72 19.34
C GLU A 106 4.76 14.78 18.94
N ALA A 107 4.48 13.78 18.10
CA ALA A 107 5.52 12.90 17.56
C ALA A 107 6.50 13.64 16.63
N LEU A 108 6.01 14.56 15.80
CA LEU A 108 6.84 15.37 14.91
C LEU A 108 7.73 16.38 15.65
N LYS A 109 7.27 16.93 16.78
CA LYS A 109 8.09 17.80 17.64
C LYS A 109 9.26 17.06 18.29
N LYS A 110 8.99 15.83 18.76
CA LYS A 110 9.98 15.01 19.51
C LYS A 110 11.06 14.41 18.61
N ASN A 111 10.79 14.26 17.32
CA ASN A 111 11.69 13.65 16.34
C ASN A 111 11.98 14.60 15.17
N PRO A 112 12.71 15.72 15.40
CA PRO A 112 13.13 16.56 14.29
C PRO A 112 14.04 15.73 13.36
N PRO A 113 13.79 15.74 12.03
CA PRO A 113 14.64 15.02 11.09
C PRO A 113 16.09 15.50 11.22
N SER A 114 16.99 14.58 11.54
CA SER A 114 18.44 14.83 11.56
C SER A 114 19.12 13.93 10.53
N PRO A 115 20.00 14.45 9.66
CA PRO A 115 20.77 13.64 8.70
C PRO A 115 21.66 12.59 9.37
N ILE A 116 22.06 12.83 10.63
CA ILE A 116 23.04 12.02 11.36
C ILE A 116 22.35 10.95 12.23
N SER A 117 21.06 11.13 12.54
CA SER A 117 20.35 10.22 13.42
C SER A 117 19.93 8.93 12.72
N THR A 118 20.22 7.80 13.34
CA THR A 118 19.73 6.47 12.95
C THR A 118 18.41 6.12 13.63
N ASP A 119 17.88 6.99 14.49
CA ASP A 119 16.58 6.79 15.12
C ASP A 119 15.45 6.76 14.07
N PRO A 120 14.42 5.90 14.26
CA PRO A 120 13.22 5.91 13.43
C PRO A 120 12.62 7.31 13.29
N ARG A 121 12.41 7.76 12.05
CA ARG A 121 11.78 9.06 11.77
C ARG A 121 10.27 8.89 11.75
N VAL A 122 9.54 9.95 12.09
CA VAL A 122 8.09 10.02 11.85
C VAL A 122 7.87 10.79 10.55
N ILE A 123 7.25 10.14 9.57
CA ILE A 123 7.07 10.68 8.21
C ILE A 123 5.58 10.81 7.92
N PRO A 124 5.05 12.03 7.84
CA PRO A 124 3.73 12.27 7.29
C PRO A 124 3.76 11.98 5.78
N LEU A 125 2.84 11.14 5.30
CA LEU A 125 2.75 10.74 3.90
C LEU A 125 1.36 11.08 3.37
N CYS A 126 1.28 12.12 2.54
CA CYS A 126 0.05 12.48 1.85
C CYS A 126 -0.22 11.46 0.73
N ALA A 127 -1.37 10.83 0.76
CA ALA A 127 -1.84 9.85 -0.21
C ALA A 127 -3.13 10.31 -0.90
N SER A 128 -3.41 11.62 -0.91
CA SER A 128 -4.59 12.19 -1.53
C SER A 128 -4.72 11.74 -2.97
N TRP A 129 -5.83 11.08 -3.27
CA TRP A 129 -6.21 10.67 -4.61
C TRP A 129 -7.68 11.01 -4.84
N PHE A 130 -8.00 11.50 -6.03
CA PHE A 130 -9.34 11.92 -6.40
C PHE A 130 -9.85 11.07 -7.56
N LEU A 131 -11.15 10.87 -7.63
CA LEU A 131 -11.76 10.17 -8.76
C LEU A 131 -11.50 10.93 -10.07
N PRO A 132 -11.41 10.25 -11.24
CA PRO A 132 -11.14 10.92 -12.51
C PRO A 132 -12.14 12.01 -12.93
N ASN A 133 -13.36 11.97 -12.38
CA ASN A 133 -14.41 12.96 -12.63
C ASN A 133 -14.36 14.15 -11.64
N ASP A 134 -13.45 14.12 -10.68
CA ASP A 134 -13.17 15.22 -9.78
C ASP A 134 -12.05 16.07 -10.43
N GLY A 135 -12.31 17.36 -10.68
CA GLY A 135 -11.36 18.23 -11.37
C GLY A 135 -10.09 18.56 -10.57
N ARG A 136 -9.93 18.00 -9.37
CA ARG A 136 -8.79 18.19 -8.47
C ARG A 136 -7.78 17.07 -8.63
N SER A 137 -6.52 17.37 -8.35
CA SER A 137 -5.44 16.40 -8.33
C SER A 137 -4.81 16.28 -6.94
N GLY A 138 -4.43 15.05 -6.56
CA GLY A 138 -3.75 14.77 -5.30
C GLY A 138 -2.53 15.66 -5.08
N ILE A 139 -1.66 15.75 -6.10
CA ILE A 139 -0.43 16.55 -5.99
C ILE A 139 -0.72 18.05 -5.93
N GLN A 140 -1.80 18.52 -6.56
CA GLN A 140 -2.20 19.92 -6.48
C GLN A 140 -2.63 20.27 -5.06
N THR A 141 -3.55 19.50 -4.47
CA THR A 141 -4.01 19.74 -3.09
C THR A 141 -2.87 19.64 -2.08
N PHE A 142 -1.91 18.75 -2.30
CA PHE A 142 -0.71 18.63 -1.48
C PHE A 142 0.23 19.85 -1.58
N ARG A 143 0.34 20.48 -2.76
CA ARG A 143 1.09 21.74 -2.91
C ARG A 143 0.36 22.91 -2.25
N GLU A 144 -0.96 22.91 -2.26
CA GLU A 144 -1.80 23.96 -1.68
C GLU A 144 -1.78 23.93 -0.15
N GLN A 145 -1.93 22.75 0.46
CA GLN A 145 -1.92 22.60 1.91
C GLN A 145 -1.49 21.19 2.35
N ARG A 146 -0.44 21.09 3.15
CA ARG A 146 0.10 19.81 3.67
C ARG A 146 0.64 19.93 5.09
N ILE A 147 0.85 18.78 5.73
CA ILE A 147 1.61 18.71 6.99
C ILE A 147 3.08 19.08 6.71
N PRO A 148 3.75 19.83 7.61
CA PRO A 148 5.15 20.18 7.42
C PRO A 148 6.06 18.99 7.14
N LYS A 149 6.94 19.13 6.16
CA LYS A 149 7.88 18.06 5.72
C LYS A 149 7.22 16.76 5.27
N ALA A 150 5.91 16.77 4.99
CA ALA A 150 5.23 15.61 4.43
C ALA A 150 5.82 15.25 3.05
N ARG A 151 5.64 13.98 2.67
CA ARG A 151 5.94 13.46 1.33
C ARG A 151 4.64 13.13 0.61
N PHE A 152 4.67 13.03 -0.71
CA PHE A 152 3.49 12.69 -1.50
C PHE A 152 3.62 11.30 -2.11
N PHE A 153 2.72 10.39 -1.75
CA PHE A 153 2.56 9.09 -2.38
C PHE A 153 1.56 9.20 -3.52
N ASP A 154 2.04 9.04 -4.74
CA ASP A 154 1.20 9.08 -5.94
C ASP A 154 0.58 7.70 -6.20
N LEU A 155 -0.67 7.52 -5.75
CA LEU A 155 -1.40 6.25 -5.85
C LEU A 155 -1.54 5.77 -7.29
N ASP A 156 -1.58 6.65 -8.30
CA ASP A 156 -1.67 6.24 -9.71
C ASP A 156 -0.33 5.79 -10.29
N LYS A 157 0.79 6.17 -9.65
CA LYS A 157 2.13 5.72 -10.08
C LYS A 157 2.54 4.40 -9.43
N VAL A 158 2.10 4.14 -8.21
CA VAL A 158 2.53 2.99 -7.39
C VAL A 158 1.50 1.87 -7.46
N ILE A 159 1.32 1.32 -8.66
CA ILE A 159 0.36 0.25 -9.00
C ILE A 159 0.99 -0.76 -9.97
N ASP A 160 0.37 -1.93 -10.19
CA ASP A 160 0.76 -2.80 -11.31
C ASP A 160 0.24 -2.23 -12.64
N LYS A 161 1.11 -1.52 -13.35
CA LYS A 161 0.84 -0.93 -14.66
C LYS A 161 0.56 -1.96 -15.77
N ARG A 162 0.82 -3.24 -15.53
CA ARG A 162 0.52 -4.32 -16.48
C ARG A 162 -0.89 -4.85 -16.31
N SER A 163 -1.53 -4.58 -15.17
CA SER A 163 -2.90 -5.00 -14.96
C SER A 163 -3.86 -4.16 -15.81
N PRO A 164 -4.89 -4.77 -16.43
CA PRO A 164 -5.97 -4.02 -17.06
C PRO A 164 -6.92 -3.37 -16.02
N TYR A 165 -6.78 -3.74 -14.74
CA TYR A 165 -7.63 -3.29 -13.65
C TYR A 165 -6.98 -2.10 -12.91
N PRO A 166 -7.78 -1.12 -12.47
CA PRO A 166 -7.27 0.07 -11.80
C PRO A 166 -6.74 -0.23 -10.40
N HIS A 167 -5.73 0.52 -9.96
CA HIS A 167 -5.19 0.52 -8.61
C HIS A 167 -4.68 -0.80 -8.03
N MET A 168 -4.48 -1.84 -8.86
CA MET A 168 -3.89 -3.10 -8.42
C MET A 168 -2.55 -2.87 -7.72
N LEU A 169 -2.29 -3.62 -6.66
CA LEU A 169 -1.02 -3.62 -5.94
C LEU A 169 0.16 -3.67 -6.92
N PRO A 170 1.20 -2.84 -6.72
CA PRO A 170 2.43 -2.98 -7.49
C PRO A 170 3.09 -4.34 -7.20
N ASN A 171 4.00 -4.79 -8.05
CA ASN A 171 4.88 -5.89 -7.66
C ASN A 171 5.89 -5.42 -6.59
N PRO A 172 6.55 -6.34 -5.85
CA PRO A 172 7.46 -5.98 -4.77
C PRO A 172 8.61 -5.03 -5.17
N LYS A 173 9.12 -5.15 -6.41
CA LYS A 173 10.15 -4.24 -6.93
C LYS A 173 9.61 -2.83 -7.14
N GLY A 174 8.39 -2.71 -7.67
CA GLY A 174 7.70 -1.45 -7.85
C GLY A 174 7.41 -0.73 -6.53
N PHE A 175 6.98 -1.48 -5.51
CA PHE A 175 6.80 -0.94 -4.16
C PHE A 175 8.13 -0.46 -3.56
N ALA A 176 9.19 -1.28 -3.63
CA ALA A 176 10.51 -0.92 -3.10
C ALA A 176 11.11 0.31 -3.80
N ALA A 177 10.93 0.43 -5.12
CA ALA A 177 11.34 1.62 -5.88
C ALA A 177 10.61 2.87 -5.39
N ALA A 178 9.28 2.81 -5.23
CA ALA A 178 8.49 3.94 -4.73
C ALA A 178 8.90 4.36 -3.30
N MET A 179 9.11 3.40 -2.40
CA MET A 179 9.62 3.69 -1.04
C MET A 179 11.00 4.32 -1.08
N SER A 180 11.84 3.87 -2.01
CA SER A 180 13.21 4.38 -2.17
C SER A 180 13.21 5.83 -2.68
N GLU A 181 12.40 6.15 -3.69
CA GLU A 181 12.21 7.52 -4.20
C GLU A 181 11.65 8.46 -3.14
N LEU A 182 10.73 7.94 -2.31
CA LEU A 182 10.23 8.67 -1.16
C LEU A 182 11.26 8.76 -0.04
N GLY A 183 12.46 8.17 -0.15
CA GLY A 183 13.49 8.19 0.89
C GLY A 183 13.02 7.57 2.22
N ILE A 184 12.07 6.64 2.18
CA ILE A 184 11.53 5.93 3.34
C ILE A 184 12.47 4.76 3.67
N ARG A 185 12.72 4.54 4.96
CA ARG A 185 13.47 3.40 5.51
C ARG A 185 12.50 2.39 6.10
N LYS A 186 12.90 1.11 6.18
CA LYS A 186 12.04 0.05 6.74
C LYS A 186 11.66 0.33 8.21
N GLU A 187 12.52 1.05 8.94
CA GLU A 187 12.39 1.31 10.36
C GLU A 187 11.59 2.58 10.67
N ASP A 188 11.35 3.44 9.67
CA ASP A 188 10.59 4.68 9.84
C ASP A 188 9.15 4.39 10.28
N ILE A 189 8.56 5.35 10.96
CA ILE A 189 7.14 5.37 11.31
C ILE A 189 6.44 6.25 10.29
N VAL A 190 5.58 5.66 9.46
CA VAL A 190 4.84 6.39 8.43
C VAL A 190 3.43 6.66 8.91
N VAL A 191 2.97 7.90 8.80
CA VAL A 191 1.57 8.28 9.08
C VAL A 191 0.94 8.81 7.82
N VAL A 192 0.09 8.00 7.21
CA VAL A 192 -0.55 8.26 5.92
C VAL A 192 -1.81 9.12 6.12
N TYR A 193 -2.05 10.09 5.24
CA TYR A 193 -3.21 10.98 5.34
C TYR A 193 -3.70 11.47 3.96
N ASP A 194 -4.94 11.94 3.88
CA ASP A 194 -5.56 12.50 2.65
C ASP A 194 -5.70 14.04 2.72
N SER A 195 -6.37 14.67 1.77
CA SER A 195 -6.57 16.13 1.77
C SER A 195 -7.64 16.55 2.78
N LYS A 196 -7.71 17.86 3.06
CA LYS A 196 -8.70 18.45 3.96
C LYS A 196 -10.13 18.20 3.47
N GLU A 197 -10.33 18.23 2.16
CA GLU A 197 -11.64 18.11 1.52
C GLU A 197 -12.11 16.65 1.49
N LEU A 198 -11.18 15.70 1.31
CA LEU A 198 -11.49 14.27 1.32
C LEU A 198 -11.75 13.76 2.74
N GLY A 199 -10.97 14.21 3.72
CA GLY A 199 -10.97 13.64 5.06
C GLY A 199 -10.29 12.27 5.09
N ILE A 200 -11.07 11.20 4.91
CA ILE A 200 -10.59 9.81 4.78
C ILE A 200 -11.11 9.24 3.46
N PHE A 201 -10.19 8.81 2.59
CA PHE A 201 -10.53 8.20 1.31
C PHE A 201 -9.46 7.21 0.82
N SER A 202 -8.27 7.70 0.44
CA SER A 202 -7.18 6.93 -0.18
C SER A 202 -6.05 6.60 0.78
N ALA A 203 -5.90 7.31 1.90
CA ALA A 203 -4.86 7.03 2.89
C ALA A 203 -4.93 5.60 3.46
N PRO A 204 -6.11 5.05 3.81
CA PRO A 204 -6.21 3.64 4.21
C PRO A 204 -5.69 2.66 3.16
N ARG A 205 -5.85 2.96 1.87
CA ARG A 205 -5.33 2.12 0.79
C ARG A 205 -3.81 2.07 0.80
N VAL A 206 -3.14 3.22 0.90
CA VAL A 206 -1.68 3.27 0.96
C VAL A 206 -1.15 2.64 2.26
N GLY A 207 -1.84 2.87 3.38
CA GLY A 207 -1.53 2.22 4.65
C GLY A 207 -1.64 0.69 4.57
N TRP A 208 -2.70 0.17 3.96
CA TRP A 208 -2.87 -1.26 3.71
C TRP A 208 -1.80 -1.81 2.76
N THR A 209 -1.50 -1.13 1.66
CA THR A 209 -0.41 -1.50 0.73
C THR A 209 0.92 -1.63 1.46
N MET A 210 1.24 -0.69 2.35
CA MET A 210 2.46 -0.75 3.18
C MET A 210 2.48 -1.98 4.09
N LYS A 211 1.35 -2.31 4.75
CA LYS A 211 1.21 -3.54 5.56
C LYS A 211 1.39 -4.81 4.70
N VAL A 212 0.81 -4.86 3.50
CA VAL A 212 0.95 -6.00 2.56
C VAL A 212 2.41 -6.26 2.18
N PHE A 213 3.25 -5.22 2.11
CA PHE A 213 4.69 -5.34 1.86
C PHE A 213 5.54 -5.32 3.17
N GLY A 214 4.91 -5.66 4.29
CA GLY A 214 5.52 -5.85 5.61
C GLY A 214 6.05 -4.59 6.27
N HIS A 215 5.66 -3.39 5.84
CA HIS A 215 6.02 -2.14 6.52
C HIS A 215 5.08 -1.91 7.71
N ASP A 216 5.36 -2.57 8.82
CA ASP A 216 4.42 -2.65 9.96
C ASP A 216 4.24 -1.34 10.73
N LYS A 217 5.23 -0.44 10.69
CA LYS A 217 5.19 0.86 11.40
C LYS A 217 4.43 1.92 10.60
N VAL A 218 3.35 1.52 9.95
CA VAL A 218 2.46 2.40 9.21
C VAL A 218 1.16 2.64 9.99
N HIS A 219 0.72 3.89 9.97
CA HIS A 219 -0.49 4.36 10.63
C HIS A 219 -1.29 5.25 9.68
N VAL A 220 -2.56 5.47 9.98
CA VAL A 220 -3.43 6.40 9.24
C VAL A 220 -3.80 7.55 10.17
N LEU A 221 -3.60 8.78 9.71
CA LEU A 221 -4.08 9.96 10.42
C LEU A 221 -5.61 10.02 10.34
N ASN A 222 -6.27 10.23 11.48
CA ASN A 222 -7.72 10.39 11.58
C ASN A 222 -8.10 11.81 12.02
N ASN A 223 -8.12 12.82 11.16
CA ASN A 223 -7.71 12.88 9.75
C ASN A 223 -7.07 14.26 9.48
N PHE A 224 -6.65 14.54 8.25
CA PHE A 224 -6.02 15.85 7.94
C PHE A 224 -7.00 17.02 7.99
N LYS A 225 -8.29 16.78 7.74
CA LYS A 225 -9.32 17.78 7.98
C LYS A 225 -9.28 18.27 9.43
N LEU A 226 -9.29 17.34 10.39
CA LEU A 226 -9.19 17.65 11.81
C LEU A 226 -7.84 18.30 12.17
N TRP A 227 -6.75 17.93 11.51
CA TRP A 227 -5.46 18.62 11.69
C TRP A 227 -5.58 20.12 11.37
N VAL A 228 -6.18 20.46 10.22
CA VAL A 228 -6.39 21.85 9.81
C VAL A 228 -7.39 22.55 10.72
N ASP A 229 -8.51 21.90 11.05
CA ASP A 229 -9.57 22.49 11.88
C ASP A 229 -9.10 22.75 13.32
N GLN A 230 -8.12 21.99 13.82
CA GLN A 230 -7.44 22.23 15.10
C GLN A 230 -6.39 23.36 15.05
N GLY A 231 -6.15 23.97 13.89
CA GLY A 231 -5.15 25.01 13.71
C GLY A 231 -3.70 24.51 13.82
N LEU A 232 -3.46 23.23 13.58
CA LEU A 232 -2.11 22.66 13.60
C LEU A 232 -1.30 23.13 12.37
N PRO A 233 0.04 23.18 12.46
CA PRO A 233 0.87 23.78 11.40
C PRO A 233 0.67 23.12 10.03
N THR A 234 0.62 23.93 8.97
CA THR A 234 0.59 23.47 7.58
C THR A 234 1.59 24.25 6.73
N GLU A 235 2.02 23.66 5.63
CA GLU A 235 2.88 24.27 4.61
C GLU A 235 2.22 24.24 3.23
N SER A 236 2.70 25.10 2.34
CA SER A 236 2.30 25.17 0.93
C SER A 236 3.53 25.45 0.05
N GLY A 237 3.36 25.34 -1.27
CA GLY A 237 4.40 25.62 -2.26
C GLY A 237 5.20 24.38 -2.67
N GLU A 238 6.41 24.62 -3.18
CA GLU A 238 7.26 23.60 -3.79
C GLU A 238 7.59 22.44 -2.85
N LEU A 239 7.87 21.28 -3.47
CA LEU A 239 8.16 20.05 -2.74
C LEU A 239 9.61 20.04 -2.26
N TYR A 240 9.83 19.43 -1.10
CA TYR A 240 11.19 19.15 -0.64
C TYR A 240 11.90 18.22 -1.62
N SER A 241 13.17 18.50 -1.90
CA SER A 241 14.06 17.49 -2.47
C SER A 241 14.28 16.40 -1.42
N ILE A 242 13.90 15.17 -1.74
CA ILE A 242 14.09 14.02 -0.86
C ILE A 242 15.22 13.18 -1.43
N GLU A 243 16.23 12.94 -0.61
CA GLU A 243 17.28 11.98 -0.96
C GLU A 243 16.71 10.58 -0.99
N CYS A 244 16.91 9.89 -2.12
CA CYS A 244 16.54 8.49 -2.25
C CYS A 244 17.27 7.65 -1.20
N TYR A 245 16.60 6.64 -0.66
CA TYR A 245 17.20 5.69 0.28
C TYR A 245 16.93 4.27 -0.20
N PRO A 246 17.93 3.37 -0.25
CA PRO A 246 17.70 1.99 -0.68
C PRO A 246 16.67 1.29 0.21
N TYR A 247 15.51 0.95 -0.34
CA TYR A 247 14.50 0.13 0.31
C TYR A 247 14.64 -1.32 -0.19
N GLN A 248 14.82 -2.27 0.74
CA GLN A 248 14.94 -3.68 0.39
C GLN A 248 13.65 -4.18 -0.29
N ILE A 249 13.78 -4.96 -1.36
CA ILE A 249 12.64 -5.62 -2.01
C ILE A 249 11.96 -6.54 -0.99
N PRO A 250 10.71 -6.27 -0.60
CA PRO A 250 10.01 -7.07 0.41
C PRO A 250 9.41 -8.33 -0.20
N GLU A 251 8.99 -9.24 0.67
CA GLU A 251 8.02 -10.28 0.33
C GLU A 251 6.59 -9.71 0.48
N MET A 252 5.66 -10.21 -0.31
CA MET A 252 4.25 -9.81 -0.25
C MET A 252 3.48 -10.75 0.67
N GLU A 253 2.73 -10.20 1.62
CA GLU A 253 1.81 -10.95 2.48
C GLU A 253 0.52 -11.29 1.70
N GLU A 254 0.60 -12.32 0.85
CA GLU A 254 -0.49 -12.76 -0.04
C GLU A 254 -1.79 -13.09 0.72
N ASN A 255 -1.69 -13.53 1.97
CA ASN A 255 -2.83 -13.84 2.82
C ASN A 255 -3.70 -12.63 3.18
N ARG A 256 -3.25 -11.40 2.93
CA ARG A 256 -4.05 -10.17 3.09
C ARG A 256 -4.86 -9.81 1.85
N VAL A 257 -4.61 -10.48 0.72
CA VAL A 257 -5.22 -10.21 -0.57
C VAL A 257 -6.13 -11.37 -0.94
N ALA A 258 -7.38 -11.07 -1.30
CA ALA A 258 -8.27 -12.06 -1.89
C ALA A 258 -8.14 -11.98 -3.43
N SER A 259 -7.93 -13.12 -4.09
CA SER A 259 -7.93 -13.18 -5.55
C SER A 259 -9.36 -13.23 -6.11
N PHE A 260 -9.51 -12.91 -7.40
CA PHE A 260 -10.77 -13.11 -8.11
C PHE A 260 -11.30 -14.53 -7.97
N GLU A 261 -10.43 -15.54 -8.11
CA GLU A 261 -10.80 -16.96 -8.04
C GLU A 261 -11.38 -17.31 -6.67
N GLN A 262 -10.75 -16.83 -5.58
CA GLN A 262 -11.24 -17.04 -4.22
C GLN A 262 -12.60 -16.35 -3.99
N VAL A 263 -12.75 -15.11 -4.47
CA VAL A 263 -14.02 -14.37 -4.34
C VAL A 263 -15.12 -15.03 -5.17
N LYS A 264 -14.78 -15.57 -6.34
CA LYS A 264 -15.71 -16.28 -7.21
C LYS A 264 -16.19 -17.58 -6.59
N GLU A 265 -15.29 -18.35 -5.99
CA GLU A 265 -15.64 -19.55 -5.22
C GLU A 265 -16.61 -19.22 -4.08
N VAL A 266 -16.29 -18.19 -3.27
CA VAL A 266 -17.19 -17.70 -2.20
C VAL A 266 -18.57 -17.32 -2.75
N ALA A 267 -18.62 -16.60 -3.87
CA ALA A 267 -19.87 -16.19 -4.50
C ALA A 267 -20.67 -17.38 -5.08
N GLN A 268 -20.01 -18.44 -5.54
CA GLN A 268 -20.68 -19.66 -6.03
C GLN A 268 -21.19 -20.55 -4.89
N ASP A 269 -20.55 -20.48 -3.72
CA ASP A 269 -20.82 -21.33 -2.58
C ASP A 269 -21.75 -20.71 -1.53
N HIS A 270 -22.17 -19.45 -1.69
CA HIS A 270 -22.88 -18.66 -0.67
C HIS A 270 -24.17 -19.27 -0.09
N ASN A 271 -24.75 -20.30 -0.72
CA ASN A 271 -25.94 -21.03 -0.24
C ASN A 271 -25.71 -22.55 -0.10
N LYS A 272 -24.47 -23.03 -0.20
CA LYS A 272 -24.16 -24.46 -0.08
C LYS A 272 -23.95 -24.84 1.37
N GLU A 273 -24.52 -25.97 1.77
CA GLU A 273 -24.26 -26.57 3.09
C GLU A 273 -22.77 -26.91 3.21
N GLY A 274 -22.13 -26.47 4.30
CA GLY A 274 -20.69 -26.68 4.55
C GLY A 274 -19.75 -25.60 3.99
N ALA A 275 -20.25 -24.54 3.37
CA ALA A 275 -19.43 -23.41 2.94
C ALA A 275 -18.71 -22.74 4.14
N GLU A 276 -17.49 -22.22 3.92
CA GLU A 276 -16.65 -21.59 4.97
C GLU A 276 -17.28 -20.36 5.63
N GLY A 277 -18.37 -19.84 5.07
CA GLY A 277 -19.10 -18.69 5.60
C GLY A 277 -18.36 -17.37 5.45
N ILE A 278 -17.44 -17.26 4.49
CA ILE A 278 -16.72 -16.01 4.20
C ILE A 278 -17.72 -14.90 3.83
N GLN A 279 -17.58 -13.74 4.45
CA GLN A 279 -18.45 -12.59 4.22
C GLN A 279 -17.75 -11.56 3.32
N ILE A 280 -18.44 -11.10 2.27
CA ILE A 280 -17.91 -10.07 1.37
C ILE A 280 -18.59 -8.74 1.71
N LEU A 281 -17.82 -7.71 2.05
CA LEU A 281 -18.34 -6.37 2.32
C LEU A 281 -18.01 -5.42 1.17
N ASP A 282 -19.02 -4.76 0.60
CA ASP A 282 -18.83 -3.83 -0.51
C ASP A 282 -18.99 -2.37 -0.04
N ALA A 283 -17.91 -1.59 -0.21
CA ALA A 283 -17.80 -0.20 0.21
C ALA A 283 -18.43 0.83 -0.72
N ARG A 284 -18.98 0.41 -1.87
CA ARG A 284 -19.56 1.32 -2.87
C ARG A 284 -20.87 1.94 -2.38
N PRO A 285 -21.24 3.13 -2.89
CA PRO A 285 -22.56 3.71 -2.68
C PRO A 285 -23.69 2.74 -3.04
N ASN A 286 -24.79 2.78 -2.29
CA ASN A 286 -25.86 1.80 -2.41
C ASN A 286 -26.45 1.69 -3.83
N GLY A 287 -26.65 2.81 -4.53
CA GLY A 287 -27.17 2.77 -5.90
C GLY A 287 -26.28 2.00 -6.88
N ARG A 288 -24.95 2.05 -6.72
CA ARG A 288 -24.01 1.27 -7.55
C ARG A 288 -24.07 -0.21 -7.22
N PHE A 289 -24.21 -0.53 -5.94
CA PHE A 289 -24.34 -1.89 -5.43
C PHE A 289 -25.65 -2.57 -5.87
N THR A 290 -26.79 -1.88 -5.77
CA THR A 290 -28.10 -2.41 -6.19
C THR A 290 -28.24 -2.45 -7.71
N GLY A 291 -27.44 -1.64 -8.43
CA GLY A 291 -27.50 -1.51 -9.88
C GLY A 291 -28.34 -0.33 -10.36
N GLU A 292 -28.97 0.44 -9.45
CA GLU A 292 -29.75 1.64 -9.75
C GLU A 292 -28.92 2.79 -10.34
N SER A 293 -27.63 2.87 -10.00
CA SER A 293 -26.69 3.89 -10.49
C SER A 293 -25.58 3.26 -11.31
N PRO A 294 -25.07 3.95 -12.36
CA PRO A 294 -23.98 3.43 -13.17
C PRO A 294 -22.66 3.43 -12.40
N GLU A 295 -21.74 2.56 -12.83
CA GLU A 295 -20.34 2.65 -12.42
C GLU A 295 -19.66 3.87 -13.07
N PRO A 296 -18.67 4.51 -12.42
CA PRO A 296 -17.95 5.65 -13.01
C PRO A 296 -17.22 5.30 -14.32
N ARG A 297 -16.87 4.02 -14.50
CA ARG A 297 -16.21 3.53 -15.72
C ARG A 297 -17.27 3.14 -16.74
N GLU A 298 -17.23 3.80 -17.89
CA GLU A 298 -18.16 3.57 -19.00
C GLU A 298 -18.13 2.09 -19.45
N GLY A 299 -19.30 1.55 -19.76
CA GLY A 299 -19.48 0.17 -20.24
C GLY A 299 -19.41 -0.93 -19.15
N LEU A 300 -19.04 -0.60 -17.92
CA LEU A 300 -19.01 -1.57 -16.82
C LEU A 300 -20.42 -1.76 -16.21
N SER A 301 -20.88 -3.00 -16.06
CA SER A 301 -22.17 -3.26 -15.41
C SER A 301 -22.13 -2.86 -13.93
N SER A 302 -23.18 -2.18 -13.48
CA SER A 302 -23.48 -2.02 -12.05
C SER A 302 -24.09 -3.30 -11.45
N GLY A 303 -24.33 -3.31 -10.13
CA GLY A 303 -24.74 -4.49 -9.38
C GLY A 303 -23.71 -4.86 -8.31
N HIS A 304 -23.84 -6.06 -7.75
CA HIS A 304 -22.95 -6.56 -6.69
C HIS A 304 -22.66 -8.07 -6.81
N ILE A 305 -21.68 -8.50 -6.03
CA ILE A 305 -21.26 -9.90 -5.90
C ILE A 305 -22.35 -10.64 -5.09
N PRO A 306 -22.80 -11.85 -5.50
CA PRO A 306 -23.79 -12.61 -4.75
C PRO A 306 -23.50 -12.69 -3.25
N ALA A 307 -24.54 -12.50 -2.44
CA ALA A 307 -24.50 -12.48 -0.97
C ALA A 307 -23.56 -11.46 -0.31
N SER A 308 -22.94 -10.54 -1.07
CA SER A 308 -22.17 -9.45 -0.46
C SER A 308 -23.07 -8.48 0.32
N ILE A 309 -22.50 -7.87 1.35
CA ILE A 309 -23.17 -6.93 2.26
C ILE A 309 -22.74 -5.51 1.90
N ASN A 310 -23.70 -4.63 1.60
CA ASN A 310 -23.38 -3.24 1.30
C ASN A 310 -23.17 -2.40 2.56
N ILE A 311 -21.95 -1.91 2.72
CA ILE A 311 -21.54 -0.97 3.76
C ILE A 311 -20.81 0.19 3.07
N PRO A 312 -21.52 1.21 2.55
CA PRO A 312 -20.87 2.35 1.91
C PRO A 312 -19.80 2.94 2.82
N PHE A 313 -18.60 3.23 2.31
CA PHE A 313 -17.48 3.70 3.16
C PHE A 313 -17.83 4.97 3.95
N SER A 314 -18.71 5.83 3.42
CA SER A 314 -19.18 7.02 4.12
C SER A 314 -19.96 6.70 5.41
N SER A 315 -20.50 5.50 5.55
CA SER A 315 -21.24 5.08 6.74
C SER A 315 -20.35 4.77 7.94
N VAL A 316 -19.06 4.47 7.72
CA VAL A 316 -18.09 4.25 8.82
C VAL A 316 -17.36 5.54 9.23
N LEU A 317 -17.73 6.67 8.63
CA LEU A 317 -17.16 7.98 8.89
C LEU A 317 -18.22 8.92 9.45
N ASP A 318 -17.82 9.79 10.35
CA ASP A 318 -18.63 10.91 10.80
C ASP A 318 -18.86 11.90 9.65
N PRO A 319 -20.12 12.31 9.37
CA PRO A 319 -20.45 13.08 8.17
C PRO A 319 -19.86 14.49 8.17
N GLU A 320 -19.59 15.08 9.34
CA GLU A 320 -19.10 16.45 9.48
C GLU A 320 -17.57 16.50 9.53
N THR A 321 -16.98 15.72 10.43
CA THR A 321 -15.53 15.68 10.67
C THR A 321 -14.79 14.80 9.66
N LYS A 322 -15.51 13.91 8.96
CA LYS A 322 -14.95 12.87 8.07
C LYS A 322 -14.00 11.90 8.77
N ALA A 323 -13.99 11.89 10.09
CA ALA A 323 -13.18 10.96 10.89
C ALA A 323 -13.88 9.61 10.98
N PHE A 324 -13.13 8.53 11.22
CA PHE A 324 -13.75 7.24 11.56
C PHE A 324 -14.67 7.39 12.78
N LEU A 325 -15.82 6.72 12.73
CA LEU A 325 -16.73 6.66 13.89
C LEU A 325 -16.02 5.99 15.08
N PRO A 326 -16.42 6.30 16.32
CA PRO A 326 -15.89 5.63 17.51
C PRO A 326 -16.12 4.11 17.45
N LYS A 327 -15.19 3.35 18.04
CA LYS A 327 -15.20 1.88 18.11
C LYS A 327 -16.58 1.25 18.37
N ASP A 328 -17.30 1.73 19.39
CA ASP A 328 -18.60 1.15 19.76
C ASP A 328 -19.69 1.42 18.70
N GLN A 329 -19.62 2.56 18.01
CA GLN A 329 -20.53 2.87 16.90
C GLN A 329 -20.20 2.02 15.68
N LEU A 330 -18.92 1.81 15.36
CA LEU A 330 -18.51 0.90 14.28
C LEU A 330 -18.95 -0.54 14.56
N LYS A 331 -18.73 -1.05 15.78
CA LYS A 331 -19.22 -2.38 16.18
C LYS A 331 -20.71 -2.53 15.99
N LYS A 332 -21.49 -1.53 16.44
CA LYS A 332 -22.93 -1.50 16.29
C LYS A 332 -23.34 -1.51 14.81
N LEU A 333 -22.71 -0.67 13.99
CA LEU A 333 -22.95 -0.60 12.56
C LEU A 333 -22.70 -1.95 11.85
N PHE A 334 -21.59 -2.61 12.13
CA PHE A 334 -21.30 -3.92 11.55
C PHE A 334 -22.30 -4.99 11.99
N ALA A 335 -22.69 -5.00 13.27
CA ALA A 335 -23.70 -5.91 13.79
C ALA A 335 -25.08 -5.69 13.16
N GLU A 336 -25.52 -4.44 13.00
CA GLU A 336 -26.79 -4.08 12.34
C GLU A 336 -26.81 -4.48 10.86
N LYS A 337 -25.63 -4.51 10.22
CA LYS A 337 -25.46 -4.99 8.84
C LYS A 337 -25.38 -6.52 8.73
N GLY A 338 -25.45 -7.24 9.85
CA GLY A 338 -25.38 -8.70 9.89
C GLY A 338 -23.97 -9.27 9.73
N VAL A 339 -22.91 -8.46 9.94
CA VAL A 339 -21.53 -8.93 9.88
C VAL A 339 -21.20 -9.73 11.13
N ASP A 340 -20.90 -11.02 10.94
CA ASP A 340 -20.45 -11.92 11.99
C ASP A 340 -18.96 -11.71 12.28
N PRO A 341 -18.55 -11.27 13.48
CA PRO A 341 -17.15 -11.01 13.81
C PRO A 341 -16.28 -12.27 13.88
N GLN A 342 -16.86 -13.47 13.89
CA GLN A 342 -16.12 -14.74 13.97
C GLN A 342 -15.83 -15.36 12.60
N LYS A 343 -16.49 -14.90 11.53
CA LYS A 343 -16.29 -15.43 10.18
C LYS A 343 -15.22 -14.62 9.44
N PRO A 344 -14.50 -15.23 8.47
CA PRO A 344 -13.57 -14.48 7.64
C PRO A 344 -14.29 -13.40 6.82
N ILE A 345 -13.60 -12.30 6.56
CA ILE A 345 -14.15 -11.11 5.90
C ILE A 345 -13.26 -10.73 4.71
N ILE A 346 -13.90 -10.48 3.57
CA ILE A 346 -13.28 -9.90 2.38
C ILE A 346 -13.89 -8.52 2.16
N SER A 347 -13.09 -7.46 2.27
CA SER A 347 -13.49 -6.10 1.91
C SER A 347 -13.29 -5.87 0.42
N SER A 348 -14.28 -5.29 -0.25
CA SER A 348 -14.28 -4.95 -1.67
C SER A 348 -14.90 -3.57 -1.91
N CYS A 349 -14.70 -3.01 -3.09
CA CYS A 349 -15.38 -1.80 -3.52
C CYS A 349 -15.40 -1.70 -5.06
N GLY A 350 -15.16 -0.52 -5.64
CA GLY A 350 -14.96 -0.36 -7.08
C GLY A 350 -13.60 -0.89 -7.57
N THR A 351 -12.53 -0.54 -6.84
CA THR A 351 -11.13 -0.63 -7.32
C THR A 351 -10.12 -0.94 -6.20
N GLY A 352 -10.56 -1.51 -5.08
CA GLY A 352 -9.70 -1.82 -3.93
C GLY A 352 -9.35 -0.63 -3.02
N VAL A 353 -9.62 0.62 -3.42
CA VAL A 353 -9.28 1.82 -2.64
C VAL A 353 -10.15 1.94 -1.39
N THR A 354 -11.45 2.20 -1.55
CA THR A 354 -12.37 2.37 -0.40
C THR A 354 -12.67 1.08 0.36
N ALA A 355 -12.31 -0.08 -0.18
CA ALA A 355 -12.31 -1.35 0.54
C ALA A 355 -11.38 -1.29 1.76
N CYS A 356 -10.24 -0.61 1.64
CA CYS A 356 -9.29 -0.43 2.73
C CYS A 356 -9.82 0.51 3.83
N VAL A 357 -10.78 1.39 3.52
CA VAL A 357 -11.50 2.19 4.52
C VAL A 357 -12.37 1.28 5.39
N ILE A 358 -13.08 0.32 4.78
CA ILE A 358 -13.85 -0.68 5.52
C ILE A 358 -12.95 -1.60 6.35
N ASP A 359 -11.83 -2.08 5.79
CA ASP A 359 -10.88 -2.91 6.54
C ASP A 359 -10.29 -2.16 7.75
N THR A 360 -9.98 -0.87 7.58
CA THR A 360 -9.52 -0.02 8.70
C THR A 360 -10.62 0.15 9.76
N ALA A 361 -11.87 0.34 9.36
CA ALA A 361 -12.99 0.43 10.29
C ALA A 361 -13.24 -0.91 11.02
N LEU A 362 -13.06 -2.05 10.37
CA LEU A 362 -13.12 -3.38 11.01
C LEU A 362 -12.00 -3.54 12.05
N GLU A 363 -10.78 -3.11 11.74
CA GLU A 363 -9.64 -3.11 12.66
C GLU A 363 -9.94 -2.26 13.91
N GLU A 364 -10.42 -1.04 13.73
CA GLU A 364 -10.79 -0.12 14.83
C GLU A 364 -11.95 -0.67 15.68
N ALA A 365 -12.96 -1.26 15.02
CA ALA A 365 -14.07 -1.92 15.69
C ALA A 365 -13.63 -3.18 16.46
N GLY A 366 -12.50 -3.80 16.09
CA GLY A 366 -12.12 -5.12 16.57
C GLY A 366 -13.06 -6.22 16.07
N VAL A 367 -13.50 -6.12 14.81
CA VAL A 367 -14.36 -7.09 14.13
C VAL A 367 -13.51 -7.90 13.15
N GLY A 368 -13.50 -9.23 13.31
CA GLY A 368 -12.58 -10.12 12.60
C GLY A 368 -11.14 -10.00 13.12
N SER A 369 -10.41 -11.12 13.15
CA SER A 369 -8.97 -11.12 13.44
C SER A 369 -8.18 -10.56 12.24
N PRO A 370 -7.00 -9.95 12.44
CA PRO A 370 -6.15 -9.50 11.32
C PRO A 370 -5.88 -10.57 10.27
N GLU A 371 -5.77 -11.84 10.69
CA GLU A 371 -5.49 -13.00 9.85
C GLU A 371 -6.73 -13.48 9.07
N SER A 372 -7.93 -13.10 9.53
CA SER A 372 -9.20 -13.46 8.90
C SER A 372 -9.79 -12.33 8.05
N ARG A 373 -9.07 -11.22 7.87
CA ARG A 373 -9.49 -10.10 7.02
C ARG A 373 -8.61 -9.99 5.79
N ARG A 374 -9.25 -9.84 4.63
CA ARG A 374 -8.59 -9.67 3.33
C ARG A 374 -9.23 -8.54 2.55
N VAL A 375 -8.49 -7.96 1.62
CA VAL A 375 -9.03 -7.03 0.62
C VAL A 375 -9.04 -7.72 -0.73
N TYR A 376 -10.18 -7.71 -1.41
CA TYR A 376 -10.26 -8.08 -2.81
C TYR A 376 -9.80 -6.91 -3.68
N ASP A 377 -8.55 -6.98 -4.12
CA ASP A 377 -7.84 -5.87 -4.74
C ASP A 377 -8.48 -5.40 -6.05
N GLY A 378 -8.73 -6.33 -6.98
CA GLY A 378 -9.37 -6.01 -8.26
C GLY A 378 -10.82 -5.57 -8.13
N SER A 379 -11.48 -5.94 -7.04
CA SER A 379 -12.77 -5.38 -6.63
C SER A 379 -13.83 -5.50 -7.73
N TRP A 380 -14.85 -4.63 -7.73
CA TRP A 380 -15.94 -4.66 -8.71
C TRP A 380 -15.46 -4.52 -10.15
N THR A 381 -14.40 -3.74 -10.41
CA THR A 381 -13.90 -3.54 -11.77
C THR A 381 -13.37 -4.83 -12.37
N GLU A 382 -12.54 -5.58 -11.63
CA GLU A 382 -12.10 -6.90 -12.07
C GLU A 382 -13.29 -7.87 -12.16
N TRP A 383 -14.15 -7.88 -11.14
CA TRP A 383 -15.31 -8.77 -11.07
C TRP A 383 -16.22 -8.65 -12.28
N ALA A 384 -16.71 -7.44 -12.56
CA ALA A 384 -17.67 -7.19 -13.62
C ALA A 384 -17.06 -7.33 -15.03
N GLN A 385 -15.73 -7.33 -15.16
CA GLN A 385 -15.05 -7.60 -16.43
C GLN A 385 -14.76 -9.10 -16.65
N ARG A 386 -14.51 -9.86 -15.58
CA ARG A 386 -14.11 -11.28 -15.67
C ARG A 386 -15.26 -12.26 -15.56
N VAL A 387 -16.33 -11.91 -14.83
CA VAL A 387 -17.53 -12.76 -14.73
C VAL A 387 -18.19 -12.86 -16.09
N GLN A 388 -18.44 -14.08 -16.55
CA GLN A 388 -19.18 -14.30 -17.79
C GLN A 388 -20.69 -14.19 -17.53
N PRO A 389 -21.48 -13.64 -18.48
CA PRO A 389 -22.94 -13.53 -18.32
C PRO A 389 -23.63 -14.86 -17.99
N SER A 390 -23.12 -15.98 -18.51
CA SER A 390 -23.65 -17.33 -18.27
C SER A 390 -23.53 -17.79 -16.81
N GLU A 391 -22.68 -17.15 -16.01
CA GLU A 391 -22.42 -17.53 -14.61
C GLU A 391 -23.45 -16.91 -13.66
N ASN A 392 -24.20 -15.89 -14.09
CA ASN A 392 -25.20 -15.18 -13.28
C ASN A 392 -24.65 -14.65 -11.94
N LEU A 393 -23.38 -14.26 -11.90
CA LEU A 393 -22.69 -13.77 -10.69
C LEU A 393 -22.66 -12.23 -10.58
N ILE A 394 -23.49 -11.51 -11.34
CA ILE A 394 -23.73 -10.07 -11.19
C ILE A 394 -25.19 -9.90 -10.77
N VAL A 395 -25.41 -9.54 -9.51
CA VAL A 395 -26.75 -9.37 -8.94
C VAL A 395 -27.16 -7.91 -8.99
N LYS A 396 -28.40 -7.65 -9.41
CA LYS A 396 -29.06 -6.35 -9.31
C LYS A 396 -30.30 -6.49 -8.45
N THR A 397 -30.46 -5.60 -7.48
CA THR A 397 -31.62 -5.56 -6.59
C THR A 397 -32.49 -4.40 -7.05
N THR A 398 -33.55 -4.67 -7.81
CA THR A 398 -34.59 -3.68 -8.03
C THR A 398 -35.40 -3.55 -6.75
N LYS A 399 -35.64 -2.32 -6.28
CA LYS A 399 -36.67 -2.07 -5.27
C LYS A 399 -38.01 -2.57 -5.82
N GLU A 400 -38.58 -3.60 -5.19
CA GLU A 400 -40.01 -3.91 -5.30
C GLU A 400 -40.85 -2.86 -4.58
#